data_AF-A0A2E7MX38-F1
#
_entry.id   AF-A0A2E7MX38-F1
#
_cell.length_a   1.000
_cell.length_b   1.000
_cell.length_c   1.000
_cell.angle_alpha   90.00
_cell.angle_beta   90.00
_cell.angle_gamma   90.00
#
_symmetry.space_group_name_H-M   'P 1'
#
loop_
_entity.id
_entity.type
_entity.pdbx_description
1 polymer ?
#
loop_
_entity_poly.entity_id
_entity_poly.type
_entity_poly.pdbx_seq_one_letter_code
_entity_poly.pdbx_strand_id
1 'polypeptide(L)'
;MKSLKQYETKKLFFKQYLFKVELKNQLNIIFRSENQKSKSLDFAREQLDSFASNYRNGQPLVQKVFRTEREVPMDDYLGAKNLYLLLKDEKEYKIRVETGASISVYTNNDTLLYKLIDKLENSIHGIWRPAPAVGHILKEDNIIVNTKTEFPIRVIFKDEKVAPDFANWLRANRDKSRIGDKALQSIDDNLNLGGFYFHVRDEKVLSIVQMLVGHAIRGTYNLVYMPPTIDK
;
A
#
# COMPACT_ATOMS: atom_id res chain seq x y z
N MET A 1 -24.22 10.64 9.04
CA MET A 1 -22.80 10.83 8.67
C MET A 1 -22.08 9.50 8.81
N LYS A 2 -21.35 9.07 7.78
CA LYS A 2 -20.57 7.83 7.81
C LYS A 2 -19.29 8.13 8.60
N SER A 3 -19.10 7.49 9.76
CA SER A 3 -17.87 7.67 10.54
C SER A 3 -16.66 7.24 9.71
N LEU A 4 -15.71 8.14 9.50
CA LEU A 4 -14.44 7.85 8.84
C LEU A 4 -13.67 6.81 9.67
N LYS A 5 -13.26 5.71 9.04
CA LYS A 5 -12.43 4.70 9.71
C LYS A 5 -10.99 5.18 9.78
N GLN A 6 -10.46 5.28 11.00
CA GLN A 6 -9.07 5.62 11.23
C GLN A 6 -8.29 4.37 11.62
N TYR A 7 -7.05 4.32 11.14
CA TYR A 7 -6.13 3.21 11.36
C TYR A 7 -4.74 3.74 11.71
N GLU A 8 -3.99 2.93 12.43
CA GLU A 8 -2.61 3.24 12.79
C GLU A 8 -1.63 2.78 11.70
N THR A 9 -0.73 3.66 11.28
CA THR A 9 0.41 3.28 10.44
C THR A 9 1.46 2.57 11.29
N LYS A 10 1.58 1.25 11.11
CA LYS A 10 2.58 0.41 11.81
C LYS A 10 3.86 0.14 11.02
N LYS A 11 3.89 0.49 9.74
CA LYS A 11 5.06 0.41 8.86
C LYS A 11 4.93 1.45 7.76
N LEU A 12 6.04 1.96 7.25
CA LEU A 12 5.99 2.89 6.12
C LEU A 12 5.41 2.21 4.87
N PHE A 13 4.47 2.87 4.22
CA PHE A 13 3.94 2.42 2.93
C PHE A 13 5.01 2.62 1.87
N PHE A 14 5.27 1.56 1.08
CA PHE A 14 6.37 1.54 0.11
C PHE A 14 7.73 1.91 0.72
N LYS A 15 7.94 1.62 2.01
CA LYS A 15 9.11 2.02 2.80
C LYS A 15 9.35 3.55 2.88
N GLN A 16 8.43 4.38 2.40
CA GLN A 16 8.65 5.82 2.26
C GLN A 16 7.57 6.67 2.91
N TYR A 17 6.30 6.27 2.83
CA TYR A 17 5.17 7.14 3.16
C TYR A 17 4.55 6.80 4.52
N LEU A 18 4.29 7.83 5.33
CA LEU A 18 3.68 7.75 6.67
C LEU A 18 2.15 7.70 6.60
N PHE A 19 1.56 8.46 5.69
CA PHE A 19 0.13 8.64 5.61
C PHE A 19 -0.46 7.90 4.42
N LYS A 20 -1.69 7.40 4.59
CA LYS A 20 -2.50 6.84 3.51
C LYS A 20 -3.94 7.32 3.64
N VAL A 21 -4.53 7.73 2.53
CA VAL A 21 -5.97 7.98 2.40
C VAL A 21 -6.53 7.01 1.37
N GLU A 22 -7.59 6.30 1.74
CA GLU A 22 -8.38 5.47 0.83
C GLU A 22 -9.71 6.16 0.51
N LEU A 23 -9.97 6.32 -0.77
CA LEU A 23 -11.19 6.91 -1.28
C LEU A 23 -11.82 6.02 -2.35
N LYS A 24 -13.13 6.09 -2.48
CA LYS A 24 -13.91 5.40 -3.49
C LYS A 24 -14.37 6.41 -4.52
N ASN A 25 -14.01 6.18 -5.78
CA ASN A 25 -14.42 7.02 -6.89
C ASN A 25 -14.49 6.19 -8.18
N GLN A 26 -15.59 6.28 -8.92
CA GLN A 26 -15.75 5.49 -10.14
C GLN A 26 -14.70 5.83 -11.20
N LEU A 27 -14.22 7.06 -11.27
CA LEU A 27 -13.19 7.49 -12.22
C LEU A 27 -11.77 7.06 -11.82
N ASN A 28 -11.59 6.17 -10.84
CA ASN A 28 -10.27 5.74 -10.34
C ASN A 28 -9.26 5.35 -11.42
N ILE A 29 -9.70 4.71 -12.51
CA ILE A 29 -8.83 4.26 -13.61
C ILE A 29 -8.05 5.43 -14.23
N ILE A 30 -8.59 6.65 -14.24
CA ILE A 30 -7.89 7.80 -14.81
C ILE A 30 -6.63 8.14 -14.01
N PHE A 31 -6.54 7.77 -12.73
CA PHE A 31 -5.38 8.04 -11.86
C PHE A 31 -4.36 6.89 -11.81
N ARG A 32 -4.52 5.85 -12.63
CA ARG A 32 -3.56 4.73 -12.71
C ARG A 32 -2.20 5.21 -13.19
N SER A 33 -1.13 4.77 -12.53
CA SER A 33 0.24 5.12 -12.88
C SER A 33 0.61 4.75 -14.32
N GLU A 34 0.06 3.65 -14.84
CA GLU A 34 0.28 3.16 -16.20
C GLU A 34 -0.31 4.12 -17.26
N ASN A 35 -1.33 4.88 -16.89
CA ASN A 35 -1.96 5.87 -17.77
C ASN A 35 -1.27 7.23 -17.69
N GLN A 36 -0.47 7.49 -16.66
CA GLN A 36 0.20 8.77 -16.44
C GLN A 36 1.60 8.77 -17.06
N LYS A 37 1.77 9.52 -18.15
CA LYS A 37 3.08 9.72 -18.76
C LYS A 37 3.91 10.64 -17.85
N SER A 38 5.13 10.24 -17.50
CA SER A 38 6.14 11.11 -16.87
C SER A 38 5.76 11.77 -15.52
N LYS A 39 5.21 11.01 -14.56
CA LYS A 39 4.83 11.47 -13.20
C LYS A 39 3.83 12.65 -13.13
N SER A 40 3.42 13.23 -14.26
CA SER A 40 2.38 14.26 -14.34
C SER A 40 1.00 13.62 -14.44
N LEU A 41 -0.04 14.30 -13.95
CA LEU A 41 -1.43 13.86 -14.02
C LEU A 41 -2.12 14.27 -15.33
N ASP A 42 -1.38 14.34 -16.44
CA ASP A 42 -1.86 14.89 -17.71
C ASP A 42 -3.04 14.09 -18.28
N PHE A 43 -2.98 12.75 -18.22
CA PHE A 43 -4.09 11.92 -18.70
C PHE A 43 -5.35 12.15 -17.85
N ALA A 44 -5.19 12.30 -16.53
CA ALA A 44 -6.34 12.58 -15.67
C ALA A 44 -6.94 13.96 -16.01
N ARG A 45 -6.10 14.98 -16.26
CA ARG A 45 -6.55 16.31 -16.72
C ARG A 45 -7.36 16.21 -18.01
N GLU A 46 -6.82 15.56 -19.04
CA GLU A 46 -7.49 15.43 -20.34
C GLU A 46 -8.86 14.77 -20.23
N GLN A 47 -8.97 13.71 -19.43
CA GLN A 47 -10.26 13.05 -19.19
C GLN A 47 -11.24 13.96 -18.45
N LEU A 48 -10.78 14.66 -17.40
CA LEU A 48 -11.62 15.60 -16.64
C LEU A 48 -12.09 16.78 -17.50
N ASP A 49 -11.23 17.31 -18.37
CA ASP A 49 -11.58 18.40 -19.29
C ASP A 49 -12.61 17.95 -20.34
N SER A 50 -12.51 16.69 -20.81
CA SER A 50 -13.52 16.09 -21.69
C SER A 50 -14.89 15.99 -20.99
N PHE A 51 -14.93 15.52 -19.74
CA PHE A 51 -16.18 15.51 -18.95
C PHE A 51 -16.73 16.93 -18.74
N ALA A 52 -15.86 17.91 -18.46
CA ALA A 52 -16.26 19.30 -18.31
C ALA A 52 -16.83 19.91 -19.61
N SER A 53 -16.32 19.50 -20.77
CA SER A 53 -16.84 19.90 -22.08
C SER A 53 -18.22 19.30 -22.32
N ASN A 54 -18.37 18.00 -22.10
CA ASN A 54 -19.65 17.28 -22.27
C ASN A 54 -20.75 17.92 -21.40
N TYR A 55 -20.45 18.17 -20.12
CA TYR A 55 -21.38 18.84 -19.20
C TYR A 55 -21.83 20.22 -19.72
N ARG A 56 -20.89 21.05 -20.21
CA ARG A 56 -21.18 22.38 -20.77
C ARG A 56 -22.06 22.31 -22.02
N ASN A 57 -21.93 21.24 -22.79
CA ASN A 57 -22.72 21.00 -24.00
C ASN A 57 -24.05 20.28 -23.71
N GLY A 58 -24.43 20.09 -22.44
CA GLY A 58 -25.64 19.37 -22.05
C GLY A 58 -25.60 17.86 -22.33
N GLN A 59 -24.40 17.30 -22.54
CA GLN A 59 -24.20 15.88 -22.78
C GLN A 59 -24.01 15.11 -21.46
N PRO A 60 -24.44 13.84 -21.39
CA PRO A 60 -24.26 13.04 -20.19
C PRO A 60 -22.78 12.76 -19.92
N LEU A 61 -22.43 12.65 -18.64
CA LEU A 61 -21.10 12.23 -18.22
C LEU A 61 -21.00 10.71 -18.36
N VAL A 62 -20.45 10.23 -19.47
CA VAL A 62 -20.30 8.80 -19.73
C VAL A 62 -18.84 8.39 -19.82
N GLN A 63 -18.49 7.28 -19.19
CA GLN A 63 -17.17 6.67 -19.30
C GLN A 63 -17.26 5.35 -20.03
N LYS A 64 -16.42 5.18 -21.05
CA LYS A 64 -16.23 3.89 -21.72
C LYS A 64 -15.42 2.95 -20.83
N VAL A 65 -15.98 1.79 -20.55
CA VAL A 65 -15.35 0.69 -19.82
C VAL A 65 -15.44 -0.55 -20.70
N PHE A 66 -14.30 -0.91 -21.32
CA PHE A 66 -14.23 -1.97 -22.33
C PHE A 66 -15.24 -1.78 -23.47
N ARG A 67 -16.26 -2.65 -23.55
CA ARG A 67 -17.32 -2.63 -24.57
C ARG A 67 -18.62 -1.98 -24.09
N THR A 68 -18.60 -1.36 -22.91
CA THR A 68 -19.78 -0.76 -22.28
C THR A 68 -19.55 0.69 -21.97
N GLU A 69 -20.63 1.45 -21.84
CA GLU A 69 -20.62 2.80 -21.30
C GLU A 69 -21.30 2.78 -19.93
N ARG A 70 -20.73 3.53 -19.00
CA ARG A 70 -21.36 3.78 -17.69
C ARG A 70 -21.57 5.27 -17.52
N GLU A 71 -22.69 5.61 -16.92
CA GLU A 71 -22.91 6.95 -16.41
C GLU A 71 -21.99 7.23 -15.22
N VAL A 72 -21.42 8.43 -15.19
CA VAL A 72 -20.55 8.92 -14.13
C VAL A 72 -21.37 9.87 -13.27
N PRO A 73 -21.63 9.52 -12.00
CA PRO A 73 -22.30 10.44 -11.09
C PRO A 73 -21.53 11.76 -10.95
N MET A 74 -22.26 12.86 -10.83
CA MET A 74 -21.64 14.19 -10.70
C MET A 74 -20.70 14.26 -9.47
N ASP A 75 -21.05 13.61 -8.37
CA ASP A 75 -20.21 13.54 -7.17
C ASP A 75 -18.88 12.82 -7.43
N ASP A 76 -18.88 11.76 -8.24
CA ASP A 76 -17.65 11.06 -8.64
C ASP A 76 -16.79 11.96 -9.53
N TYR A 77 -17.40 12.71 -10.47
CA TYR A 77 -16.67 13.69 -11.27
C TYR A 77 -16.06 14.82 -10.41
N LEU A 78 -16.83 15.40 -9.51
CA LEU A 78 -16.36 16.47 -8.61
C LEU A 78 -15.25 15.97 -7.67
N GLY A 79 -15.40 14.77 -7.11
CA GLY A 79 -14.38 14.13 -6.28
C GLY A 79 -13.08 13.89 -7.04
N ALA A 80 -13.17 13.38 -8.28
CA ALA A 80 -12.00 13.18 -9.14
C ALA A 80 -11.33 14.52 -9.51
N LYS A 81 -12.12 15.54 -9.84
CA LYS A 81 -11.61 16.88 -10.13
C LYS A 81 -10.88 17.49 -8.93
N ASN A 82 -11.46 17.41 -7.74
CA ASN A 82 -10.85 17.90 -6.51
C ASN A 82 -9.55 17.15 -6.20
N LEU A 83 -9.54 15.81 -6.35
CA LEU A 83 -8.34 15.00 -6.19
C LEU A 83 -7.22 15.45 -7.15
N TYR A 84 -7.54 15.65 -8.43
CA TYR A 84 -6.58 16.17 -9.40
C TYR A 84 -6.03 17.55 -8.99
N LEU A 85 -6.90 18.49 -8.61
CA LEU A 85 -6.49 19.84 -8.21
C LEU A 85 -5.57 19.85 -6.99
N LEU A 86 -5.79 18.93 -6.04
CA LEU A 86 -4.95 18.77 -4.86
C LEU A 86 -3.59 18.15 -5.17
N LEU A 87 -3.49 17.32 -6.21
CA LEU A 87 -2.28 16.54 -6.51
C LEU A 87 -1.44 17.09 -7.67
N LYS A 88 -2.00 17.95 -8.53
CA LYS A 88 -1.32 18.40 -9.77
C LYS A 88 0.01 19.14 -9.51
N ASP A 89 0.12 19.85 -8.39
CA ASP A 89 1.30 20.66 -8.05
C ASP A 89 2.15 19.99 -6.95
N GLU A 90 1.68 18.86 -6.41
CA GLU A 90 2.38 18.12 -5.37
C GLU A 90 3.44 17.19 -5.98
N LYS A 91 4.56 17.01 -5.27
CA LYS A 91 5.67 16.16 -5.74
C LYS A 91 5.87 14.91 -4.90
N GLU A 92 5.43 14.96 -3.64
CA GLU A 92 5.72 13.94 -2.63
C GLU A 92 4.48 13.11 -2.28
N TYR A 93 3.96 12.43 -3.30
CA TYR A 93 2.89 11.46 -3.11
C TYR A 93 3.05 10.26 -4.03
N LYS A 94 2.29 9.22 -3.74
CA LYS A 94 2.07 8.08 -4.62
C LYS A 94 0.60 7.75 -4.69
N ILE A 95 0.11 7.44 -5.90
CA ILE A 95 -1.23 6.91 -6.10
C ILE A 95 -1.14 5.41 -6.39
N ARG A 96 -2.05 4.65 -5.79
CA ARG A 96 -2.32 3.26 -6.18
C ARG A 96 -3.81 3.13 -6.44
N VAL A 97 -4.16 2.59 -7.59
CA VAL A 97 -5.55 2.28 -7.94
C VAL A 97 -5.74 0.78 -7.76
N GLU A 98 -6.69 0.41 -6.90
CA GLU A 98 -7.04 -1.00 -6.68
C GLU A 98 -8.29 -1.40 -7.47
N THR A 99 -8.70 -2.66 -7.36
CA THR A 99 -9.96 -3.12 -7.95
C THR A 99 -11.15 -2.44 -7.25
N GLY A 100 -12.30 -2.35 -7.94
CA GLY A 100 -13.55 -1.91 -7.31
C GLY A 100 -13.63 -0.42 -6.95
N ALA A 101 -13.19 0.48 -7.85
CA ALA A 101 -13.30 1.93 -7.70
C ALA A 101 -12.48 2.54 -6.53
N SER A 102 -11.49 1.83 -6.00
CA SER A 102 -10.65 2.32 -4.90
C SER A 102 -9.41 3.06 -5.40
N ILE A 103 -9.08 4.17 -4.75
CA ILE A 103 -7.84 4.93 -4.91
C ILE A 103 -7.20 5.07 -3.52
N SER A 104 -5.93 4.71 -3.42
CA SER A 104 -5.08 5.01 -2.27
C SER A 104 -4.09 6.12 -2.62
N VAL A 105 -4.07 7.18 -1.83
CA VAL A 105 -3.06 8.23 -1.90
C VAL A 105 -2.13 8.09 -0.71
N TYR A 106 -0.83 8.03 -0.96
CA TYR A 106 0.22 7.95 0.06
C TYR A 106 1.03 9.23 0.05
N THR A 107 1.34 9.79 1.20
CA THR A 107 2.15 11.02 1.31
C THR A 107 2.85 11.11 2.66
N ASN A 108 3.86 11.97 2.75
CA ASN A 108 4.47 12.43 4.00
C ASN A 108 4.04 13.87 4.37
N ASN A 109 3.26 14.52 3.50
CA ASN A 109 2.80 15.88 3.71
C ASN A 109 1.46 15.86 4.48
N ASP A 110 1.53 16.21 5.76
CA ASP A 110 0.37 16.28 6.66
C ASP A 110 -0.65 17.35 6.22
N THR A 111 -0.18 18.45 5.61
CA THR A 111 -1.08 19.47 5.04
C THR A 111 -1.87 18.92 3.86
N LEU A 112 -1.23 18.12 2.99
CA LEU A 112 -1.93 17.45 1.89
C LEU A 112 -2.94 16.44 2.42
N LEU A 113 -2.57 15.66 3.45
CA LEU A 113 -3.48 14.73 4.11
C LEU A 113 -4.78 15.43 4.57
N TYR A 114 -4.67 16.53 5.32
CA TYR A 114 -5.85 17.25 5.80
C TYR A 114 -6.66 17.89 4.67
N LYS A 115 -6.01 18.42 3.62
CA LYS A 115 -6.71 18.92 2.43
C LYS A 115 -7.50 17.83 1.72
N LEU A 116 -6.95 16.62 1.61
CA LEU A 116 -7.66 15.47 1.05
C LEU A 116 -8.88 15.11 1.91
N ILE A 117 -8.72 15.07 3.23
CA ILE A 117 -9.82 14.76 4.16
C ILE A 117 -10.95 15.78 4.04
N ASP A 118 -10.62 17.07 4.05
CA ASP A 118 -11.59 18.17 3.96
C ASP A 118 -12.33 18.19 2.61
N LYS A 119 -11.62 18.06 1.50
CA LYS A 119 -12.21 18.22 0.16
C LYS A 119 -12.87 16.97 -0.41
N LEU A 120 -12.58 15.79 0.15
CA LEU A 120 -13.04 14.49 -0.36
C LEU A 120 -13.75 13.65 0.70
N GLU A 121 -14.23 14.26 1.79
CA GLU A 121 -14.83 13.57 2.95
C GLU A 121 -15.84 12.47 2.54
N ASN A 122 -16.74 12.80 1.61
CA ASN A 122 -17.80 11.88 1.15
C ASN A 122 -17.27 10.65 0.39
N SER A 123 -16.06 10.73 -0.18
CA SER A 123 -15.43 9.64 -0.92
C SER A 123 -14.50 8.81 -0.04
N ILE A 124 -14.03 9.34 1.09
CA ILE A 124 -13.04 8.67 1.95
C ILE A 124 -13.70 7.56 2.77
N HIS A 125 -13.00 6.43 2.87
CA HIS A 125 -13.43 5.29 3.69
C HIS A 125 -12.35 4.73 4.60
N GLY A 126 -11.11 5.22 4.51
CA GLY A 126 -10.04 4.85 5.41
C GLY A 126 -8.93 5.90 5.45
N ILE A 127 -8.42 6.17 6.65
CA ILE A 127 -7.29 7.06 6.88
C ILE A 127 -6.27 6.33 7.75
N TRP A 128 -5.01 6.31 7.33
CA TRP A 128 -3.90 5.79 8.12
C TRP A 128 -2.95 6.91 8.49
N ARG A 129 -2.65 6.99 9.78
CA ARG A 129 -1.65 7.90 10.34
C ARG A 129 -0.86 7.21 11.44
N PRO A 130 0.41 7.53 11.64
CA PRO A 130 1.15 7.04 12.80
C PRO A 130 0.52 7.54 14.10
N ALA A 131 0.55 6.73 15.15
CA ALA A 131 0.28 7.25 16.48
C ALA A 131 1.36 8.28 16.85
N PRO A 132 1.04 9.33 17.63
CA PRO A 132 2.00 10.39 17.98
C PRO A 132 3.32 9.86 18.57
N ALA A 133 3.24 8.81 19.40
CA ALA A 133 4.39 8.17 20.02
C ALA A 133 5.23 7.32 19.07
N VAL A 134 4.71 6.97 17.89
CA VAL A 134 5.30 5.99 16.95
C VAL A 134 5.98 6.66 15.75
N GLY A 135 5.59 7.89 15.42
CA GLY A 135 6.04 8.58 14.19
C GLY A 135 7.56 8.66 14.03
N HIS A 136 8.30 8.88 15.11
CA HIS A 136 9.77 8.99 15.09
C HIS A 136 10.50 7.64 15.01
N ILE A 137 9.80 6.52 15.23
CA ILE A 137 10.34 5.15 15.24
C ILE A 137 10.14 4.47 13.87
N LEU A 138 9.16 4.96 13.10
CA LEU A 138 8.88 4.47 11.75
C LEU A 138 10.00 4.83 10.79
N LYS A 139 10.88 3.86 10.55
CA LYS A 139 11.92 3.88 9.52
C LYS A 139 11.53 2.94 8.38
N GLU A 140 12.23 3.06 7.26
CA GLU A 140 11.98 2.30 6.03
C GLU A 140 11.86 0.78 6.26
N ASP A 141 12.70 0.25 7.14
CA ASP A 141 12.79 -1.19 7.42
C ASP A 141 12.11 -1.61 8.73
N ASN A 142 11.32 -0.74 9.38
CA ASN A 142 10.69 -1.08 10.65
C ASN A 142 9.21 -1.46 10.49
N ILE A 143 8.79 -2.46 11.26
CA ILE A 143 7.38 -2.81 11.48
C ILE A 143 7.14 -2.82 12.99
N ILE A 144 6.19 -2.00 13.44
CA ILE A 144 5.79 -1.94 14.84
C ILE A 144 4.88 -3.11 15.16
N VAL A 145 5.22 -3.84 16.23
CA VAL A 145 4.45 -4.98 16.72
C VAL A 145 4.08 -4.79 18.19
N ASN A 146 2.89 -5.22 18.56
CA ASN A 146 2.36 -5.10 19.92
C ASN A 146 2.76 -6.27 20.84
N THR A 147 3.52 -7.23 20.31
CA THR A 147 3.96 -8.43 21.05
C THR A 147 5.45 -8.61 20.83
N LYS A 148 6.20 -8.82 21.91
CA LYS A 148 7.62 -9.12 21.84
C LYS A 148 7.81 -10.43 21.07
N THR A 149 8.67 -10.43 20.07
CA THR A 149 8.95 -11.58 19.20
C THR A 149 10.36 -12.13 19.48
N GLU A 150 10.50 -13.45 19.45
CA GLU A 150 11.81 -14.14 19.49
C GLU A 150 12.52 -14.08 18.13
N PHE A 151 11.76 -13.83 17.05
CA PHE A 151 12.27 -13.73 15.68
C PHE A 151 12.00 -12.31 15.15
N PRO A 152 12.88 -11.33 15.47
CA PRO A 152 12.66 -9.92 15.19
C PRO A 152 12.89 -9.53 13.73
N ILE A 153 13.50 -10.38 12.90
CA ILE A 153 13.78 -10.01 11.50
C ILE A 153 12.79 -10.75 10.60
N ARG A 154 11.90 -10.03 9.91
CA ARG A 154 11.03 -10.58 8.87
C ARG A 154 11.72 -10.53 7.52
N VAL A 155 11.77 -11.66 6.82
CA VAL A 155 12.32 -11.79 5.47
C VAL A 155 11.17 -12.05 4.50
N ILE A 156 11.07 -11.25 3.45
CA ILE A 156 9.99 -11.33 2.45
C ILE A 156 10.52 -11.96 1.16
N PHE A 157 9.79 -12.91 0.60
CA PHE A 157 10.16 -13.54 -0.66
C PHE A 157 9.76 -12.69 -1.88
N LYS A 158 10.54 -12.83 -2.96
CA LYS A 158 10.14 -12.46 -4.32
C LYS A 158 9.11 -13.47 -4.83
N ASP A 159 8.52 -13.16 -5.98
CA ASP A 159 7.68 -14.13 -6.69
C ASP A 159 8.57 -15.10 -7.47
N GLU A 160 9.34 -15.89 -6.72
CA GLU A 160 10.39 -16.80 -7.22
C GLU A 160 10.28 -18.13 -6.48
N LYS A 161 10.88 -19.16 -7.05
CA LYS A 161 11.02 -20.48 -6.43
C LYS A 161 12.34 -20.56 -5.65
N VAL A 162 12.42 -21.48 -4.69
CA VAL A 162 13.65 -21.82 -3.99
C VAL A 162 13.82 -23.33 -3.93
N ALA A 163 15.04 -23.80 -3.74
CA ALA A 163 15.31 -25.23 -3.61
C ALA A 163 14.53 -25.84 -2.42
N PRO A 164 13.88 -27.01 -2.57
CA PRO A 164 13.16 -27.69 -1.49
C PRO A 164 14.03 -27.99 -0.26
N ASP A 165 15.35 -28.14 -0.42
CA ASP A 165 16.29 -28.30 0.69
C ASP A 165 16.27 -27.13 1.69
N PHE A 166 15.82 -25.95 1.25
CA PHE A 166 15.62 -24.83 2.16
C PHE A 166 14.49 -25.12 3.18
N ALA A 167 13.45 -25.85 2.81
CA ALA A 167 12.42 -26.30 3.76
C ALA A 167 13.01 -27.24 4.81
N ASN A 168 13.93 -28.13 4.43
CA ASN A 168 14.64 -29.00 5.36
C ASN A 168 15.48 -28.18 6.36
N TRP A 169 16.18 -27.16 5.87
CA TRP A 169 16.92 -26.24 6.74
C TRP A 169 16.00 -25.52 7.73
N LEU A 170 14.85 -24.99 7.27
CA LEU A 170 13.87 -24.31 8.14
C LEU A 170 13.32 -25.26 9.22
N ARG A 171 13.02 -26.52 8.86
CA ARG A 171 12.53 -27.54 9.81
C ARG A 171 13.59 -27.93 10.85
N ALA A 172 14.85 -28.01 10.45
CA ALA A 172 15.96 -28.36 11.33
C ALA A 172 16.40 -27.20 12.24
N ASN A 173 16.12 -25.96 11.87
CA ASN A 173 16.57 -24.75 12.56
C ASN A 173 15.40 -23.89 13.10
N ARG A 174 14.45 -24.54 13.78
CA ARG A 174 13.26 -23.87 14.37
C ARG A 174 13.59 -22.92 15.51
N ASP A 175 14.73 -23.10 16.17
CA ASP A 175 15.27 -22.17 17.17
C ASP A 175 15.85 -20.89 16.57
N LYS A 176 16.08 -20.88 15.25
CA LYS A 176 16.69 -19.76 14.50
C LYS A 176 15.70 -19.07 13.57
N SER A 177 14.65 -19.77 13.16
CA SER A 177 13.69 -19.28 12.19
C SER A 177 12.26 -19.77 12.43
N ARG A 178 11.28 -18.98 11.97
CA ARG A 178 9.86 -19.32 12.00
C ARG A 178 9.20 -18.97 10.67
N ILE A 179 8.49 -19.93 10.08
CA ILE A 179 7.75 -19.78 8.82
C ILE A 179 6.32 -20.27 9.02
N GLY A 180 5.37 -19.74 8.25
CA GLY A 180 3.99 -20.24 8.25
C GLY A 180 3.83 -21.49 7.38
N ASP A 181 2.93 -22.39 7.77
CA ASP A 181 2.78 -23.71 7.14
C ASP A 181 2.53 -23.64 5.63
N LYS A 182 1.68 -22.69 5.16
CA LYS A 182 1.42 -22.49 3.74
C LYS A 182 2.66 -22.10 2.93
N ALA A 183 3.50 -21.24 3.52
CA ALA A 183 4.74 -20.81 2.88
C ALA A 183 5.75 -21.96 2.85
N LEU A 184 5.83 -22.74 3.93
CA LEU A 184 6.69 -23.93 3.99
C LEU A 184 6.25 -24.98 2.96
N GLN A 185 4.95 -25.28 2.89
CA GLN A 185 4.39 -26.20 1.90
C GLN A 185 4.67 -25.73 0.46
N SER A 186 4.56 -24.42 0.19
CA SER A 186 4.90 -23.88 -1.13
C SER A 186 6.37 -24.08 -1.51
N ILE A 187 7.28 -24.12 -0.53
CA ILE A 187 8.69 -24.46 -0.77
C ILE A 187 8.83 -25.95 -1.11
N ASP A 188 8.16 -26.83 -0.36
CA ASP A 188 8.19 -28.29 -0.63
C ASP A 188 7.64 -28.61 -2.03
N ASP A 189 6.53 -27.97 -2.39
CA ASP A 189 5.85 -28.15 -3.67
C ASP A 189 6.53 -27.38 -4.82
N ASN A 190 7.65 -26.69 -4.56
CA ASN A 190 8.43 -25.91 -5.54
C ASN A 190 7.56 -24.88 -6.30
N LEU A 191 6.71 -24.17 -5.55
CA LEU A 191 5.84 -23.10 -6.02
C LEU A 191 6.50 -21.73 -5.82
N ASN A 192 5.98 -20.72 -6.52
CA ASN A 192 6.45 -19.36 -6.35
C ASN A 192 6.04 -18.81 -4.97
N LEU A 193 6.94 -18.06 -4.35
CA LEU A 193 6.77 -17.58 -2.98
C LEU A 193 6.24 -16.14 -2.87
N GLY A 194 5.67 -15.61 -3.96
CA GLY A 194 5.17 -14.25 -4.03
C GLY A 194 4.20 -13.91 -2.89
N GLY A 195 4.61 -12.97 -2.02
CA GLY A 195 3.78 -12.52 -0.90
C GLY A 195 3.94 -13.31 0.39
N PHE A 196 4.72 -14.40 0.40
CA PHE A 196 5.11 -15.09 1.61
C PHE A 196 6.30 -14.43 2.31
N TYR A 197 6.44 -14.75 3.59
CA TYR A 197 7.54 -14.30 4.44
C TYR A 197 7.81 -15.34 5.54
N PHE A 198 8.97 -15.22 6.14
CA PHE A 198 9.35 -15.94 7.36
C PHE A 198 10.12 -14.98 8.27
N HIS A 199 10.50 -15.44 9.45
CA HIS A 199 11.23 -14.67 10.43
C HIS A 199 12.50 -15.39 10.87
N VAL A 200 13.52 -14.61 11.21
CA VAL A 200 14.79 -15.11 11.76
C VAL A 200 15.14 -14.37 13.05
N ARG A 201 15.95 -15.03 13.86
CA ARG A 201 16.30 -14.59 15.22
C ARG A 201 17.24 -13.39 15.26
N ASP A 202 18.25 -13.39 14.39
CA ASP A 202 19.34 -12.41 14.45
C ASP A 202 20.03 -12.26 13.09
N GLU A 203 20.88 -11.24 12.98
CA GLU A 203 21.62 -10.91 11.75
C GLU A 203 22.55 -12.04 11.28
N LYS A 204 23.09 -12.85 12.20
CA LYS A 204 23.96 -13.98 11.83
C LYS A 204 23.16 -15.05 11.10
N VAL A 205 21.95 -15.36 11.60
CA VAL A 205 21.02 -16.25 10.91
C VAL A 205 20.59 -15.66 9.58
N LEU A 206 20.33 -14.34 9.52
CA LEU A 206 19.99 -13.67 8.26
C LEU A 206 21.10 -13.86 7.21
N SER A 207 22.38 -13.69 7.57
CA SER A 207 23.50 -13.89 6.64
C SER A 207 23.54 -15.33 6.10
N ILE A 208 23.27 -16.34 6.94
CA ILE A 208 23.17 -17.73 6.49
C ILE A 208 22.04 -17.88 5.46
N VAL A 209 20.87 -17.33 5.76
CA VAL A 209 19.73 -17.43 4.86
C VAL A 209 19.94 -16.66 3.55
N GLN A 210 20.64 -15.52 3.58
CA GLN A 210 21.06 -14.81 2.38
C GLN A 210 22.00 -15.64 1.50
N MET A 211 22.90 -16.44 2.09
CA MET A 211 23.72 -17.36 1.31
C MET A 211 22.90 -18.49 0.67
N LEU A 212 21.87 -19.00 1.37
CA LEU A 212 21.03 -20.11 0.88
C LEU A 212 20.04 -19.68 -0.20
N VAL A 213 19.33 -18.56 0.02
CA VAL A 213 18.18 -18.13 -0.81
C VAL A 213 18.17 -16.64 -1.12
N GLY A 214 19.31 -15.95 -1.04
CA GLY A 214 19.41 -14.49 -1.23
C GLY A 214 18.84 -13.98 -2.55
N HIS A 215 18.96 -14.77 -3.62
CA HIS A 215 18.36 -14.45 -4.92
C HIS A 215 16.83 -14.28 -4.86
N ALA A 216 16.16 -15.05 -3.99
CA ALA A 216 14.71 -15.05 -3.80
C ALA A 216 14.24 -14.09 -2.68
N ILE A 217 15.14 -13.37 -2.01
CA ILE A 217 14.77 -12.39 -0.97
C ILE A 217 14.43 -11.04 -1.62
N ARG A 218 13.21 -10.55 -1.38
CA ARG A 218 12.75 -9.21 -1.82
C ARG A 218 13.28 -8.11 -0.92
N GLY A 219 13.36 -8.40 0.37
CA GLY A 219 13.84 -7.47 1.39
C GLY A 219 13.51 -7.94 2.79
N THR A 220 14.02 -7.20 3.77
CA THR A 220 13.85 -7.49 5.19
C THR A 220 13.16 -6.34 5.92
N TYR A 221 12.62 -6.65 7.09
CA TYR A 221 12.09 -5.69 8.05
C TYR A 221 12.44 -6.11 9.48
N ASN A 222 12.75 -5.14 10.32
CA ASN A 222 12.92 -5.28 11.75
C ASN A 222 11.56 -5.10 12.45
N LEU A 223 11.18 -6.08 13.27
CA LEU A 223 10.01 -6.03 14.12
C LEU A 223 10.38 -5.32 15.42
N VAL A 224 9.89 -4.10 15.58
CA VAL A 224 10.13 -3.28 16.77
C VAL A 224 8.95 -3.43 17.70
N TYR A 225 9.21 -4.00 18.88
CA TYR A 225 8.18 -4.15 19.90
C TYR A 225 7.86 -2.79 20.52
N MET A 226 6.58 -2.44 20.50
CA MET A 226 6.04 -1.32 21.26
C MET A 226 4.78 -1.80 21.97
N PRO A 227 4.74 -1.71 23.31
CA PRO A 227 3.53 -2.09 24.04
C PRO A 227 2.36 -1.21 23.56
N PRO A 228 1.14 -1.76 23.45
CA PRO A 228 -0.01 -0.94 23.15
C PRO A 228 -0.14 0.15 24.21
N THR A 229 -0.16 1.41 23.78
CA THR A 229 -0.64 2.51 24.62
C THR A 229 -2.10 2.23 24.89
N ILE A 230 -2.42 1.88 26.14
CA ILE A 230 -3.79 1.86 26.62
C ILE A 230 -4.20 3.33 26.69
N ASP A 231 -4.92 3.80 25.68
CA ASP A 231 -5.61 5.08 25.77
C ASP A 231 -6.55 5.01 26.98
N LYS A 232 -6.28 5.83 28.00
CA LYS A 232 -7.19 6.10 29.11
C LYS A 232 -8.16 7.20 28.70
#